data_AF-A0A1V5L1N9-F1
#
_entry.id   AF-A0A1V5L1N9-F1
#
_cell.length_a   1.000
_cell.length_b   1.000
_cell.length_c   1.000
_cell.angle_alpha   90.00
_cell.angle_beta   90.00
_cell.angle_gamma   90.00
#
_symmetry.space_group_name_H-M   'P 1'
#
loop_
_entity.id
_entity.type
_entity.pdbx_description
1 polymer ?
#
loop_
_entity_poly.entity_id
_entity_poly.type
_entity_poly.pdbx_seq_one_letter_code
_entity_poly.pdbx_strand_id
1 'polypeptide(L)'
;MKTRKYFSFKGRNFRLSISKWRERLGRGSHLRYFLKPREDPRTAFGKKIDVLVESFLFWLGIFLLLANLTNRPAASLAFSLPLLIVAVLGLKRYRVLREERRRLEKRLYLAGQKFLEEISKMDPHREFRFYLRDLLANLPGFEKVIIKEGKDEQGGEDKPGIDLEGIYQGSRVAVRCVLQGDGNRVVPGEIRDFSRALQLGGFQNGLYVTTGEFEGSVTRVLKEAARRGIRIKPVNRYRLMDLARRAGTGVFQEDRLTGATGEVAEKDKRAAYLATLRDSALGSRKKAKSYFWYGLLLLAGYIFLKGNTVLSLAYLFFAVLNFGLSACSILFGRQLEEIDPLEGFGQKVK
;
A
#
# COMPACT_ATOMS: atom_id res chain seq x y z
N MET A 1 -20.37 20.65 -15.09
CA MET A 1 -19.91 19.68 -16.12
C MET A 1 -18.45 19.31 -15.88
N LYS A 2 -18.13 18.04 -15.60
CA LYS A 2 -16.73 17.56 -15.48
C LYS A 2 -16.28 16.98 -16.81
N THR A 3 -15.42 17.69 -17.52
CA THR A 3 -14.81 17.24 -18.78
C THR A 3 -13.95 16.00 -18.53
N ARG A 4 -14.45 14.83 -18.93
CA ARG A 4 -13.66 13.60 -19.01
C ARG A 4 -12.72 13.71 -20.20
N LYS A 5 -11.41 13.83 -19.95
CA LYS A 5 -10.40 13.80 -21.02
C LYS A 5 -10.32 12.38 -21.60
N TYR A 6 -10.77 12.23 -22.84
CA TYR A 6 -10.57 11.02 -23.65
C TYR A 6 -9.24 11.19 -24.40
N PHE A 7 -8.35 10.21 -24.29
CA PHE A 7 -7.15 10.11 -25.12
C PHE A 7 -7.39 8.95 -26.08
N SER A 8 -7.70 9.24 -27.34
CA SER A 8 -7.83 8.24 -28.40
C SER A 8 -6.55 8.23 -29.23
N PHE A 9 -5.89 7.09 -29.32
CA PHE A 9 -4.77 6.90 -30.25
C PHE A 9 -5.08 5.69 -31.13
N LYS A 10 -5.14 5.91 -32.46
CA LYS A 10 -5.41 4.88 -33.50
C LYS A 10 -6.62 3.96 -33.20
N GLY A 11 -7.81 4.54 -32.97
CA GLY A 11 -9.06 3.77 -32.84
C GLY A 11 -9.18 2.90 -31.58
N ARG A 12 -8.16 2.84 -30.72
CA ARG A 12 -8.22 2.14 -29.44
C ARG A 12 -8.50 3.15 -28.33
N ASN A 13 -9.68 3.03 -27.74
CA ASN A 13 -10.08 3.82 -26.57
C ASN A 13 -9.34 3.30 -25.33
N PHE A 14 -8.17 3.86 -25.03
CA PHE A 14 -7.46 3.60 -23.79
C PHE A 14 -8.19 4.29 -22.64
N ARG A 15 -9.20 3.62 -22.10
CA ARG A 15 -9.82 3.99 -20.83
C ARG A 15 -8.85 3.60 -19.70
N LEU A 16 -7.74 4.32 -19.58
CA LEU A 16 -6.86 4.32 -18.41
C LEU A 16 -7.64 4.98 -17.26
N SER A 17 -8.64 4.27 -16.75
CA SER A 17 -9.33 4.71 -15.54
C SER A 17 -8.31 4.60 -14.42
N ILE A 18 -7.71 5.73 -14.07
CA ILE A 18 -6.81 5.89 -12.93
C ILE A 18 -7.44 5.27 -11.67
N SER A 19 -8.78 5.26 -11.57
CA SER A 19 -9.52 4.52 -10.55
C SER A 19 -9.25 3.01 -10.54
N LYS A 20 -9.35 2.30 -11.68
CA LYS A 20 -9.01 0.86 -11.76
C LYS A 20 -7.53 0.59 -11.48
N TRP A 21 -6.64 1.50 -11.87
CA TRP A 21 -5.21 1.36 -11.55
C TRP A 21 -4.95 1.55 -10.05
N ARG A 22 -5.60 2.54 -9.42
CA ARG A 22 -5.58 2.77 -7.96
C ARG A 22 -6.22 1.59 -7.21
N GLU A 23 -7.28 1.02 -7.75
CA GLU A 23 -7.93 -0.19 -7.22
C GLU A 23 -7.01 -1.42 -7.30
N ARG A 24 -6.28 -1.63 -8.41
CA ARG A 24 -5.27 -2.70 -8.52
C ARG A 24 -4.11 -2.49 -7.54
N LEU A 25 -3.66 -1.24 -7.36
CA LEU A 25 -2.62 -0.92 -6.38
C LEU A 25 -3.08 -1.17 -4.94
N GLY A 26 -4.34 -0.84 -4.62
CA GLY A 26 -4.95 -1.14 -3.31
C GLY A 26 -5.16 -2.64 -3.09
N ARG A 27 -5.51 -3.42 -4.13
CA ARG A 27 -5.55 -4.89 -4.02
C ARG A 27 -4.17 -5.47 -3.68
N GLY A 28 -3.10 -4.85 -4.17
CA GLY A 28 -1.73 -5.30 -3.91
C GLY A 28 -1.23 -5.12 -2.47
N SER A 29 -1.84 -4.25 -1.65
CA SER A 29 -1.49 -4.16 -0.22
C SER A 29 -2.13 -5.29 0.58
N HIS A 30 -3.39 -5.61 0.31
CA HIS A 30 -4.16 -6.63 1.04
C HIS A 30 -3.74 -8.07 0.70
N LEU A 31 -3.21 -8.31 -0.50
CA LEU A 31 -2.75 -9.64 -0.93
C LEU A 31 -1.43 -10.09 -0.26
N ARG A 32 -0.74 -9.20 0.46
CA ARG A 32 0.57 -9.49 1.09
C ARG A 32 0.50 -10.57 2.18
N TYR A 33 -0.67 -10.75 2.80
CA TYR A 33 -0.87 -11.70 3.88
C TYR A 33 -1.13 -13.14 3.40
N PHE A 34 -1.37 -13.36 2.10
CA PHE A 34 -1.85 -14.66 1.59
C PHE A 34 -1.13 -15.15 0.34
N LEU A 35 -0.48 -14.27 -0.41
CA LEU A 35 0.42 -14.72 -1.47
C LEU A 35 1.67 -15.27 -0.82
N LYS A 36 1.82 -16.60 -0.85
CA LYS A 36 3.07 -17.26 -0.44
C LYS A 36 4.23 -16.52 -1.10
N PRO A 37 5.13 -15.91 -0.33
CA PRO A 37 6.23 -15.14 -0.88
C PRO A 37 7.04 -16.05 -1.80
N ARG A 38 7.20 -15.65 -3.07
CA ARG A 38 7.93 -16.47 -4.04
C ARG A 38 9.34 -16.70 -3.54
N GLU A 39 9.66 -17.95 -3.25
CA GLU A 39 10.99 -18.37 -2.89
C GLU A 39 11.89 -18.22 -4.11
N ASP A 40 13.06 -17.63 -3.88
CA ASP A 40 14.04 -17.41 -4.92
C ASP A 40 14.96 -18.63 -4.93
N PRO A 41 14.86 -19.52 -5.94
CA PRO A 41 15.59 -20.79 -5.95
C PRO A 41 17.10 -20.59 -6.17
N ARG A 42 17.54 -19.36 -6.46
CA ARG A 42 18.93 -19.05 -6.77
C ARG A 42 19.80 -19.09 -5.52
N THR A 43 20.97 -19.71 -5.67
CA THR A 43 22.03 -19.72 -4.65
C THR A 43 22.55 -18.30 -4.39
N ALA A 44 23.14 -18.07 -3.21
CA ALA A 44 23.74 -16.77 -2.87
C ALA A 44 24.82 -16.35 -3.88
N PHE A 45 25.54 -17.32 -4.44
CA PHE A 45 26.55 -17.09 -5.48
C PHE A 45 25.92 -16.70 -6.81
N GLY A 46 24.88 -17.43 -7.27
CA GLY A 46 24.15 -17.08 -8.50
C GLY A 46 23.58 -15.66 -8.46
N LYS A 47 23.05 -15.25 -7.29
CA LYS A 47 22.56 -13.87 -7.09
C LYS A 47 23.64 -12.81 -7.22
N LYS A 48 24.91 -13.13 -6.88
CA LYS A 48 26.06 -12.22 -7.02
C LYS A 48 26.50 -12.12 -8.48
N ILE A 49 26.60 -13.24 -9.18
CA ILE A 49 26.95 -13.28 -10.61
C ILE A 49 25.92 -12.52 -11.43
N ASP A 50 24.63 -12.73 -11.18
CA ASP A 50 23.57 -12.00 -11.88
C ASP A 50 23.74 -10.48 -11.74
N VAL A 51 24.19 -9.98 -10.58
CA VAL A 51 24.47 -8.55 -10.38
C VAL A 51 25.59 -8.08 -11.28
N LEU A 52 26.69 -8.83 -11.27
CA LEU A 52 27.90 -8.45 -11.99
C LEU A 52 27.62 -8.42 -13.49
N VAL A 53 26.96 -9.46 -14.00
CA VAL A 53 26.57 -9.56 -15.41
C VAL A 53 25.55 -8.47 -15.78
N GLU A 54 24.49 -8.28 -15.00
CA GLU A 54 23.47 -7.25 -15.26
C GLU A 54 24.09 -5.83 -15.23
N SER A 55 24.94 -5.55 -14.23
CA SER A 55 25.61 -4.26 -14.09
C SER A 55 26.62 -4.02 -15.21
N PHE A 56 27.36 -5.06 -15.62
CA PHE A 56 28.32 -4.99 -16.71
C PHE A 56 27.64 -4.75 -18.05
N LEU A 57 26.55 -5.47 -18.36
CA LEU A 57 25.78 -5.27 -19.59
C LEU A 57 25.13 -3.89 -19.63
N PHE A 58 24.57 -3.44 -18.50
CA PHE A 58 24.00 -2.11 -18.38
C PHE A 58 25.06 -1.01 -18.59
N TRP A 59 26.23 -1.17 -17.97
CA TRP A 59 27.37 -0.28 -18.15
C TRP A 59 27.84 -0.24 -19.60
N LEU A 60 28.00 -1.41 -20.23
CA LEU A 60 28.45 -1.53 -21.62
C LEU A 60 27.47 -0.81 -22.55
N GLY A 61 26.16 -0.97 -22.35
CA GLY A 61 25.14 -0.25 -23.11
C GLY A 61 25.24 1.27 -22.96
N ILE A 62 25.42 1.77 -21.73
CA ILE A 62 25.62 3.21 -21.48
C ILE A 62 26.92 3.71 -22.11
N PHE A 63 28.00 2.96 -21.97
CA PHE A 63 29.29 3.33 -22.53
C PHE A 63 29.23 3.42 -24.05
N LEU A 64 28.65 2.41 -24.73
CA LEU A 64 28.48 2.42 -26.18
C LEU A 64 27.58 3.57 -26.64
N LEU A 65 26.51 3.86 -25.91
CA LEU A 65 25.62 4.99 -26.19
C LEU A 65 26.38 6.32 -26.06
N LEU A 66 27.16 6.51 -24.99
CA LEU A 66 27.97 7.71 -24.80
C LEU A 66 29.08 7.81 -25.85
N ALA A 67 29.76 6.71 -26.19
CA ALA A 67 30.81 6.66 -27.21
C ALA A 67 30.28 7.10 -28.58
N ASN A 68 29.09 6.64 -28.95
CA ASN A 68 28.42 7.04 -30.18
C ASN A 68 27.95 8.50 -30.16
N LEU A 69 27.51 9.01 -29.00
CA LEU A 69 27.05 10.40 -28.86
C LEU A 69 28.19 11.43 -28.87
N THR A 70 29.34 11.10 -28.29
CA THR A 70 30.47 12.02 -28.15
C THR A 70 31.53 11.86 -29.24
N ASN A 71 31.54 10.73 -29.97
CA ASN A 71 32.62 10.30 -30.87
C ASN A 71 34.01 10.30 -30.21
N ARG A 72 34.07 10.23 -28.87
CA ARG A 72 35.30 10.30 -28.09
C ARG A 72 35.30 9.18 -27.05
N PRO A 73 35.85 7.98 -27.37
CA PRO A 73 35.76 6.82 -26.49
C PRO A 73 36.39 7.06 -25.11
N ALA A 74 37.50 7.82 -25.04
CA ALA A 74 38.15 8.17 -23.78
C ALA A 74 37.24 9.03 -22.88
N ALA A 75 36.58 10.05 -23.44
CA ALA A 75 35.65 10.88 -22.67
C ALA A 75 34.43 10.08 -22.20
N SER A 76 33.88 9.21 -23.07
CA SER A 76 32.76 8.35 -22.72
C SER A 76 33.08 7.35 -21.62
N LEU A 77 34.30 6.82 -21.59
CA LEU A 77 34.77 5.97 -20.50
C LEU A 77 34.88 6.75 -19.19
N ALA A 78 35.41 7.97 -19.23
CA ALA A 78 35.51 8.84 -18.06
C ALA A 78 34.14 9.21 -17.47
N PHE A 79 33.11 9.38 -18.30
CA PHE A 79 31.74 9.64 -17.83
C PHE A 79 30.97 8.39 -17.41
N SER A 80 31.21 7.24 -18.05
CA SER A 80 30.48 6.00 -17.75
C SER A 80 30.91 5.36 -16.43
N LEU A 81 32.18 5.52 -16.02
CA LEU A 81 32.72 4.98 -14.77
C LEU A 81 32.05 5.54 -13.51
N PRO A 82 31.95 6.86 -13.30
CA PRO A 82 31.18 7.44 -12.20
C PRO A 82 29.71 7.02 -12.24
N LEU A 83 29.12 6.96 -13.44
CA LEU A 83 27.74 6.51 -13.60
C LEU A 83 27.54 5.06 -13.16
N LEU A 84 28.51 4.19 -13.46
CA LEU A 84 28.51 2.80 -13.01
C LEU A 84 28.53 2.72 -11.49
N ILE A 85 29.40 3.50 -10.84
CA ILE A 85 29.49 3.52 -9.37
C ILE A 85 28.12 3.92 -8.78
N VAL A 86 27.50 4.97 -9.32
CA VAL A 86 26.16 5.41 -8.89
C VAL A 86 25.11 4.31 -9.13
N ALA A 87 25.14 3.66 -10.29
CA ALA A 87 24.20 2.58 -10.63
C ALA A 87 24.36 1.37 -9.71
N VAL A 88 25.59 0.95 -9.41
CA VAL A 88 25.89 -0.18 -8.50
C VAL A 88 25.45 0.14 -7.08
N LEU A 89 25.73 1.35 -6.58
CA LEU A 89 25.26 1.79 -5.25
C LEU A 89 23.73 1.83 -5.18
N GLY A 90 23.08 2.34 -6.23
CA GLY A 90 21.62 2.35 -6.36
C GLY A 90 21.03 0.94 -6.37
N LEU A 91 21.62 0.02 -7.14
CA LEU A 91 21.18 -1.38 -7.23
C LEU A 91 21.38 -2.12 -5.92
N LYS A 92 22.51 -1.93 -5.23
CA LYS A 92 22.77 -2.51 -3.90
C LYS A 92 21.71 -2.07 -2.91
N ARG A 93 21.39 -0.77 -2.87
CA ARG A 93 20.38 -0.22 -1.96
C ARG A 93 18.97 -0.66 -2.32
N TYR A 94 18.63 -0.69 -3.61
CA TYR A 94 17.35 -1.22 -4.07
C TYR A 94 17.17 -2.69 -3.67
N ARG A 95 18.22 -3.50 -3.72
CA ARG A 95 18.18 -4.89 -3.28
C ARG A 95 17.97 -5.01 -1.78
N VAL A 96 18.68 -4.23 -0.96
CA VAL A 96 18.45 -4.19 0.50
C VAL A 96 16.99 -3.85 0.80
N LEU A 97 16.45 -2.80 0.18
CA LEU A 97 15.04 -2.43 0.34
C LEU A 97 14.08 -3.52 -0.14
N ARG A 98 14.41 -4.18 -1.26
CA ARG A 98 13.61 -5.29 -1.79
C ARG A 98 13.65 -6.51 -0.87
N GLU A 99 14.78 -6.79 -0.25
CA GLU A 99 14.95 -7.85 0.74
C GLU A 99 14.22 -7.55 2.04
N GLU A 100 14.36 -6.33 2.57
CA GLU A 100 13.58 -5.84 3.72
C GLU A 100 12.09 -5.96 3.45
N ARG A 101 11.64 -5.52 2.27
CA ARG A 101 10.25 -5.66 1.85
C ARG A 101 9.82 -7.13 1.76
N ARG A 102 10.64 -8.01 1.20
CA ARG A 102 10.36 -9.46 1.15
C ARG A 102 10.29 -10.07 2.55
N ARG A 103 11.17 -9.67 3.47
CA ARG A 103 11.17 -10.12 4.87
C ARG A 103 9.90 -9.66 5.57
N LEU A 104 9.52 -8.39 5.39
CA LEU A 104 8.27 -7.84 5.91
C LEU A 104 7.05 -8.58 5.33
N GLU A 105 7.01 -8.80 4.01
CA GLU A 105 5.93 -9.58 3.37
C GLU A 105 5.87 -11.02 3.91
N LYS A 106 7.02 -11.69 4.12
CA LYS A 106 7.07 -13.01 4.78
C LYS A 106 6.56 -12.99 6.21
N ARG A 107 6.95 -12.01 7.01
CA ARG A 107 6.50 -11.86 8.39
C ARG A 107 5.00 -11.61 8.46
N LEU A 108 4.49 -10.67 7.65
CA LEU A 108 3.05 -10.39 7.56
C LEU A 108 2.26 -11.62 7.09
N TYR A 109 2.80 -12.38 6.13
CA TYR A 109 2.20 -13.63 5.70
C TYR A 109 2.09 -14.64 6.85
N LEU A 110 3.19 -14.89 7.58
CA LEU A 110 3.21 -15.83 8.70
C LEU A 110 2.32 -15.36 9.87
N ALA A 111 2.40 -14.09 10.24
CA ALA A 111 1.55 -13.47 11.25
C ALA A 111 0.07 -13.57 10.85
N GLY A 112 -0.21 -13.38 9.56
CA GLY A 112 -1.54 -13.54 9.00
C GLY A 112 -2.07 -14.97 9.10
N GLN A 113 -1.25 -15.96 8.75
CA GLN A 113 -1.64 -17.37 8.88
C GLN A 113 -1.93 -17.74 10.34
N LYS A 114 -1.05 -17.35 11.27
CA LYS A 114 -1.25 -17.56 12.71
C LYS A 114 -2.53 -16.90 13.21
N PHE A 115 -2.76 -15.65 12.84
CA PHE A 115 -3.97 -14.91 13.21
C PHE A 115 -5.26 -15.59 12.73
N LEU A 116 -5.28 -16.11 11.50
CA LEU A 116 -6.46 -16.82 10.98
C LEU A 116 -6.64 -18.17 11.66
N GLU A 117 -5.54 -18.87 11.94
CA GLU A 117 -5.57 -20.12 12.69
C GLU A 117 -6.15 -19.90 14.10
N GLU A 118 -5.70 -18.85 14.80
CA GLU A 118 -6.24 -18.46 16.11
C GLU A 118 -7.74 -18.16 16.03
N ILE A 119 -8.17 -17.34 15.06
CA ILE A 119 -9.60 -16.99 14.91
C ILE A 119 -10.46 -18.19 14.52
N SER A 120 -9.95 -19.10 13.69
CA SER A 120 -10.70 -20.29 13.28
C SER A 120 -11.01 -21.25 14.43
N LYS A 121 -10.23 -21.19 15.51
CA LYS A 121 -10.41 -21.99 16.73
C LYS A 121 -11.36 -21.34 17.73
N MET A 122 -11.74 -20.07 17.53
CA MET A 122 -12.60 -19.33 18.46
C MET A 122 -14.06 -19.75 18.35
N ASP A 123 -14.77 -19.70 19.47
CA ASP A 123 -16.23 -19.82 19.46
C ASP A 123 -16.88 -18.63 18.71
N PRO A 124 -17.78 -18.87 17.74
CA PRO A 124 -18.41 -17.81 16.94
C PRO A 124 -19.23 -16.79 17.74
N HIS A 125 -19.88 -17.22 18.83
CA HIS A 125 -20.89 -16.43 19.55
C HIS A 125 -20.32 -15.74 20.77
N ARG A 126 -19.39 -16.38 21.46
CA ARG A 126 -18.71 -15.82 22.63
C ARG A 126 -17.41 -15.19 22.19
N GLU A 127 -16.38 -15.99 21.95
CA GLU A 127 -14.99 -15.53 21.85
C GLU A 127 -14.76 -14.56 20.69
N PHE A 128 -15.28 -14.84 19.50
CA PHE A 128 -15.04 -14.00 18.32
C PHE A 128 -15.64 -12.58 18.48
N ARG A 129 -16.80 -12.46 19.14
CA ARG A 129 -17.45 -11.17 19.39
C ARG A 129 -16.66 -10.33 20.40
N PHE A 130 -16.22 -10.92 21.50
CA PHE A 130 -15.36 -10.25 22.48
C PHE A 130 -14.02 -9.84 21.86
N TYR A 131 -13.41 -10.72 21.07
CA TYR A 131 -12.18 -10.43 20.36
C TYR A 131 -12.32 -9.22 19.42
N LEU A 132 -13.39 -9.17 18.62
CA LEU A 132 -13.64 -8.03 17.73
C LEU A 132 -13.94 -6.74 18.49
N ARG A 133 -14.62 -6.80 19.64
CA ARG A 133 -14.82 -5.64 20.51
C ARG A 133 -13.49 -5.05 20.95
N ASP A 134 -12.58 -5.88 21.46
CA ASP A 134 -11.27 -5.44 21.95
C ASP A 134 -10.39 -4.94 20.81
N LEU A 135 -10.41 -5.62 19.66
CA LEU A 135 -9.72 -5.19 18.45
C LEU A 135 -10.20 -3.80 17.99
N LEU A 136 -11.51 -3.59 17.91
CA LEU A 136 -12.07 -2.30 17.51
C LEU A 136 -11.83 -1.20 18.54
N ALA A 137 -11.86 -1.53 19.84
CA ALA A 137 -11.56 -0.57 20.90
C ALA A 137 -10.10 -0.08 20.85
N ASN A 138 -9.18 -0.92 20.41
CA ASN A 138 -7.76 -0.58 20.23
C ASN A 138 -7.45 0.14 18.91
N LEU A 139 -8.42 0.31 18.01
CA LEU A 139 -8.20 1.03 16.75
C LEU A 139 -8.23 2.55 16.95
N PRO A 140 -7.32 3.29 16.28
CA PRO A 140 -7.37 4.74 16.29
C PRO A 140 -8.66 5.24 15.64
N GLY A 141 -9.40 6.08 16.37
CA GLY A 141 -10.65 6.70 15.91
C GLY A 141 -11.92 6.07 16.49
N PHE A 142 -11.86 4.90 17.13
CA PHE A 142 -12.96 4.41 17.95
C PHE A 142 -12.89 5.01 19.36
N GLU A 143 -14.01 5.55 19.83
CA GLU A 143 -14.12 6.18 21.16
C GLU A 143 -14.70 5.19 22.18
N LYS A 144 -15.70 4.40 21.75
CA LYS A 144 -16.38 3.42 22.59
C LYS A 144 -16.86 2.26 21.74
N VAL A 145 -16.73 1.03 22.25
CA VAL A 145 -17.28 -0.19 21.65
C VAL A 145 -17.92 -1.04 22.75
N ILE A 146 -19.21 -1.32 22.58
CA ILE A 146 -20.06 -2.05 23.54
C ILE A 146 -20.63 -3.28 22.83
N ILE A 147 -20.68 -4.41 23.53
CA ILE A 147 -21.36 -5.61 23.05
C ILE A 147 -22.86 -5.44 23.30
N LYS A 148 -23.67 -5.76 22.29
CA LYS A 148 -25.11 -5.80 22.43
C LYS A 148 -25.49 -7.19 22.91
N GLU A 149 -25.82 -7.32 24.18
CA GLU A 149 -26.40 -8.54 24.71
C GLU A 149 -27.81 -8.70 24.13
N GLY A 150 -28.06 -9.83 23.46
CA GLY A 150 -29.42 -10.26 23.16
C GLY A 150 -30.11 -10.53 24.48
N LYS A 151 -31.26 -9.92 24.72
CA LYS A 151 -32.04 -10.15 25.95
C LYS A 151 -32.72 -11.51 25.88
N ASP A 152 -31.98 -12.58 26.12
CA ASP A 152 -32.55 -13.90 26.39
C ASP A 152 -32.81 -14.09 27.88
N GLU A 153 -33.71 -13.30 28.47
CA GLU A 153 -34.35 -13.67 29.75
C GLU A 153 -35.81 -13.24 29.89
N GLN A 154 -36.34 -12.32 29.06
CA GLN A 154 -37.75 -11.90 29.15
C GLN A 154 -38.35 -11.61 27.77
N GLY A 155 -38.72 -12.68 27.04
CA GLY A 155 -39.87 -12.73 26.11
C GLY A 155 -40.05 -11.63 25.05
N GLY A 156 -39.03 -10.84 24.72
CA GLY A 156 -39.09 -9.78 23.73
C GLY A 156 -38.25 -10.13 22.52
N GLU A 157 -38.83 -9.99 21.33
CA GLU A 157 -38.22 -10.31 20.04
C GLU A 157 -36.74 -9.92 19.98
N ASP A 158 -35.91 -10.96 19.88
CA ASP A 158 -34.50 -10.88 19.57
C ASP A 158 -34.34 -9.94 18.36
N LYS A 159 -33.42 -8.97 18.39
CA LYS A 159 -33.16 -8.10 17.23
C LYS A 159 -32.03 -8.74 16.41
N PRO A 160 -32.31 -9.69 15.49
CA PRO A 160 -31.27 -10.39 14.77
C PRO A 160 -30.50 -9.41 13.88
N GLY A 161 -29.20 -9.24 14.13
CA GLY A 161 -28.31 -8.67 13.12
C GLY A 161 -27.27 -7.65 13.60
N ILE A 162 -27.28 -7.19 14.85
CA ILE A 162 -26.25 -6.27 15.39
C ILE A 162 -25.62 -6.89 16.63
N ASP A 163 -24.31 -7.11 16.60
CA ASP A 163 -23.59 -7.76 17.70
C ASP A 163 -22.82 -6.75 18.56
N LEU A 164 -22.25 -5.71 17.94
CA LEU A 164 -21.55 -4.63 18.64
C LEU A 164 -22.09 -3.26 18.22
N GLU A 165 -22.03 -2.30 19.13
CA GLU A 165 -22.29 -0.89 18.86
C GLU A 165 -21.07 -0.07 19.27
N GLY A 166 -20.66 0.87 18.42
CA GLY A 166 -19.54 1.75 18.73
C GLY A 166 -19.69 3.15 18.17
N ILE A 167 -18.78 4.02 18.60
CA ILE A 167 -18.65 5.40 18.12
C ILE A 167 -17.29 5.51 17.45
N TYR A 168 -17.28 5.82 16.15
CA TYR A 168 -16.08 6.04 15.35
C TYR A 168 -16.08 7.47 14.81
N GLN A 169 -15.12 8.29 15.25
CA GLN A 169 -15.01 9.70 14.88
C GLN A 169 -16.35 10.45 15.04
N GLY A 170 -16.96 10.37 16.22
CA GLY A 170 -18.26 10.96 16.54
C GLY A 170 -19.48 10.34 15.85
N SER A 171 -19.32 9.30 15.02
CA SER A 171 -20.43 8.65 14.31
C SER A 171 -20.79 7.30 14.90
N ARG A 172 -22.08 7.05 15.16
CA ARG A 172 -22.57 5.74 15.62
C ARG A 172 -22.41 4.69 14.51
N VAL A 173 -21.75 3.59 14.83
CA VAL A 173 -21.50 2.45 13.94
C VAL A 173 -22.00 1.18 14.62
N ALA A 174 -22.86 0.44 13.93
CA ALA A 174 -23.25 -0.91 14.35
C ALA A 174 -22.40 -1.96 13.62
N VAL A 175 -22.03 -3.02 14.32
CA VAL A 175 -21.13 -4.06 13.81
C VAL A 175 -21.82 -5.41 13.86
N ARG A 176 -21.74 -6.15 12.75
CA ARG A 176 -22.14 -7.55 12.65
C ARG A 176 -20.88 -8.40 12.50
N CYS A 177 -20.75 -9.39 13.36
CA CYS A 177 -19.60 -10.27 13.50
C CYS A 177 -20.01 -11.68 13.04
N VAL A 178 -19.43 -12.16 11.94
CA VAL A 178 -19.77 -13.48 11.38
C VAL A 178 -18.50 -14.27 11.14
N LEU A 179 -18.27 -15.28 11.98
CA LEU A 179 -17.23 -16.28 11.76
C LEU A 179 -17.73 -17.28 10.69
N GLN A 180 -17.15 -17.23 9.49
CA GLN A 180 -17.41 -18.20 8.43
C GLN A 180 -16.33 -19.28 8.42
N GLY A 181 -16.75 -20.54 8.24
CA GLY A 181 -15.87 -21.65 7.94
C GLY A 181 -15.24 -21.54 6.53
N ASP A 182 -14.20 -22.33 6.29
CA ASP A 182 -13.44 -22.28 5.05
C ASP A 182 -14.31 -22.52 3.81
N GLY A 183 -14.15 -21.66 2.80
CA GLY A 183 -14.86 -21.75 1.52
C GLY A 183 -16.27 -21.14 1.51
N ASN A 184 -16.84 -20.83 2.68
CA ASN A 184 -18.12 -20.14 2.75
C ASN A 184 -17.99 -18.68 2.33
N ARG A 185 -19.06 -18.15 1.73
CA ARG A 185 -19.14 -16.78 1.25
C ARG A 185 -20.36 -16.10 1.81
N VAL A 186 -20.23 -14.83 2.15
CA VAL A 186 -21.36 -13.99 2.58
C VAL A 186 -22.24 -13.71 1.38
N VAL A 187 -23.49 -14.15 1.47
CA VAL A 187 -24.49 -13.97 0.41
C VAL A 187 -25.19 -12.62 0.50
N PRO A 188 -25.79 -12.11 -0.60
CA PRO A 188 -26.55 -10.86 -0.61
C PRO A 188 -27.68 -10.78 0.42
N GLY A 189 -28.30 -11.92 0.76
CA GLY A 189 -29.38 -12.00 1.75
C GLY A 189 -28.96 -11.49 3.11
N GLU A 190 -27.83 -11.99 3.63
CA GLU A 190 -27.27 -11.60 4.93
C GLU A 190 -27.02 -10.09 5.02
N ILE A 191 -26.54 -9.47 3.94
CA ILE A 191 -26.29 -8.02 3.90
C ILE A 191 -27.59 -7.22 3.86
N ARG A 192 -28.65 -7.75 3.22
CA ARG A 192 -29.98 -7.12 3.26
C ARG A 192 -30.58 -7.21 4.65
N ASP A 193 -30.39 -8.32 5.34
CA ASP A 193 -30.87 -8.52 6.71
C ASP A 193 -30.14 -7.59 7.67
N PHE A 194 -28.83 -7.48 7.54
CA PHE A 194 -28.05 -6.49 8.29
C PHE A 194 -28.50 -5.05 7.98
N SER A 195 -28.72 -4.70 6.71
CA SER A 195 -29.23 -3.39 6.32
C SER A 195 -30.59 -3.09 6.97
N ARG A 196 -31.49 -4.06 7.03
CA ARG A 196 -32.79 -3.94 7.72
C ARG A 196 -32.59 -3.75 9.23
N ALA A 197 -31.70 -4.51 9.85
CA ALA A 197 -31.37 -4.37 11.26
C ALA A 197 -30.80 -2.97 11.59
N LEU A 198 -29.97 -2.40 10.70
CA LEU A 198 -29.46 -1.03 10.83
C LEU A 198 -30.59 0.00 10.77
N GLN A 199 -31.55 -0.16 9.85
CA GLN A 199 -32.73 0.72 9.76
C GLN A 199 -33.56 0.69 11.04
N LEU A 200 -33.89 -0.52 11.52
CA LEU A 200 -34.67 -0.72 12.75
C LEU A 200 -33.92 -0.21 14.00
N GLY A 201 -32.59 -0.26 13.99
CA GLY A 201 -31.73 0.25 15.04
C GLY A 201 -31.43 1.75 14.95
N GLY A 202 -31.87 2.44 13.89
CA GLY A 202 -31.56 3.86 13.68
C GLY A 202 -30.10 4.15 13.34
N PHE A 203 -29.36 3.18 12.83
CA PHE A 203 -27.96 3.33 12.44
C PHE A 203 -27.81 3.71 10.98
N GLN A 204 -27.03 4.75 10.70
CA GLN A 204 -26.66 5.14 9.34
C GLN A 204 -25.37 4.46 8.85
N ASN A 205 -24.52 3.98 9.76
CA ASN A 205 -23.25 3.36 9.45
C ASN A 205 -23.19 1.94 10.02
N GLY A 206 -22.79 0.99 9.18
CA GLY A 206 -22.64 -0.42 9.54
C GLY A 206 -21.30 -0.98 9.14
N LEU A 207 -20.73 -1.84 9.98
CA LEU A 207 -19.53 -2.61 9.69
C LEU A 207 -19.90 -4.11 9.67
N TYR A 208 -19.76 -4.76 8.52
CA TYR A 208 -19.99 -6.20 8.41
C TYR A 208 -18.65 -6.92 8.39
N VAL A 209 -18.30 -7.54 9.51
CA VAL A 209 -17.00 -8.20 9.73
C VAL A 209 -17.17 -9.70 9.60
N THR A 210 -16.39 -10.30 8.69
CA THR A 210 -16.34 -11.74 8.49
C THR A 210 -14.94 -12.24 8.21
N THR A 211 -14.69 -13.50 8.57
CA THR A 211 -13.52 -14.28 8.15
C THR A 211 -13.66 -14.84 6.73
N GLY A 212 -14.87 -14.84 6.17
CA GLY A 212 -15.13 -15.31 4.82
C GLY A 212 -14.85 -14.28 3.73
N GLU A 213 -15.24 -14.65 2.50
CA GLU A 213 -15.24 -13.75 1.35
C GLU A 213 -16.66 -13.30 1.01
N PHE A 214 -16.80 -12.09 0.45
CA PHE A 214 -18.10 -11.63 -0.04
C PHE A 214 -18.33 -12.10 -1.46
N GLU A 215 -19.54 -12.55 -1.75
CA GLU A 215 -19.95 -12.83 -3.12
C GLU A 215 -19.94 -11.55 -3.98
N GLY A 216 -19.67 -11.65 -5.28
CA GLY A 216 -19.60 -10.48 -6.16
C GLY A 216 -20.91 -9.68 -6.24
N SER A 217 -22.04 -10.35 -6.02
CA SER A 217 -23.40 -9.81 -5.97
C SER A 217 -23.67 -8.91 -4.76
N VAL A 218 -22.90 -9.05 -3.66
CA VAL A 218 -23.00 -8.19 -2.45
C VAL A 218 -22.81 -6.72 -2.77
N THR A 219 -21.95 -6.40 -3.75
CA THR A 219 -21.69 -5.01 -4.15
C THR A 219 -22.93 -4.27 -4.66
N ARG A 220 -23.93 -4.99 -5.21
CA ARG A 220 -25.20 -4.41 -5.64
C ARG A 220 -26.04 -4.02 -4.43
N VAL A 221 -26.16 -4.93 -3.46
CA VAL A 221 -26.91 -4.70 -2.22
C VAL A 221 -26.31 -3.55 -1.40
N LEU A 222 -24.99 -3.46 -1.31
CA LEU A 222 -24.33 -2.35 -0.62
C LEU A 222 -24.66 -0.99 -1.27
N LYS A 223 -24.77 -0.94 -2.59
CA LYS A 223 -25.18 0.28 -3.32
C LYS A 223 -26.66 0.60 -3.11
N GLU A 224 -27.51 -0.41 -3.05
CA GLU A 224 -28.94 -0.25 -2.73
C GLU A 224 -29.12 0.31 -1.32
N ALA A 225 -28.41 -0.23 -0.32
CA ALA A 225 -28.40 0.29 1.04
C ALA A 225 -27.89 1.75 1.10
N ALA A 226 -26.81 2.06 0.37
CA ALA A 226 -26.27 3.41 0.31
C ALA A 226 -27.25 4.44 -0.28
N ARG A 227 -28.08 4.04 -1.25
CA ARG A 227 -29.15 4.91 -1.80
C ARG A 227 -30.24 5.22 -0.77
N ARG A 228 -30.43 4.35 0.22
CA ARG A 228 -31.34 4.54 1.36
C ARG A 228 -30.67 5.29 2.53
N GLY A 229 -29.47 5.83 2.32
CA GLY A 229 -28.73 6.57 3.34
C GLY A 229 -27.88 5.70 4.28
N ILE A 230 -27.81 4.38 4.06
CA ILE A 230 -27.10 3.45 4.96
C ILE A 230 -25.76 3.06 4.36
N ARG A 231 -24.68 3.36 5.08
CA ARG A 231 -23.31 3.05 4.67
C ARG A 231 -22.84 1.79 5.35
N ILE A 232 -22.90 0.67 4.64
CA ILE A 232 -22.34 -0.59 5.11
C ILE A 232 -20.95 -0.76 4.53
N LYS A 233 -19.95 -1.00 5.39
CA LYS A 233 -18.60 -1.37 4.97
C LYS A 233 -18.36 -2.87 5.18
N PRO A 234 -18.12 -3.62 4.09
CA PRO A 234 -17.71 -5.01 4.19
C PRO A 234 -16.24 -5.11 4.62
N VAL A 235 -15.98 -5.92 5.63
CA VAL A 235 -14.66 -6.30 6.14
C VAL A 235 -14.56 -7.82 6.04
N ASN A 236 -13.77 -8.29 5.07
CA ASN A 236 -13.46 -9.70 4.90
C ASN A 236 -12.20 -10.06 5.71
N ARG A 237 -11.77 -11.33 5.68
CA ARG A 237 -10.51 -11.78 6.31
C ARG A 237 -9.33 -10.84 6.07
N TYR A 238 -9.12 -10.41 4.82
CA TYR A 238 -7.99 -9.55 4.46
C TYR A 238 -8.03 -8.21 5.18
N ARG A 239 -9.21 -7.57 5.21
CA ARG A 239 -9.40 -6.29 5.89
C ARG A 239 -9.37 -6.46 7.40
N LEU A 240 -9.89 -7.57 7.93
CA LEU A 240 -9.85 -7.89 9.34
C LEU A 240 -8.41 -7.98 9.84
N MET A 241 -7.51 -8.61 9.08
CA MET A 241 -6.08 -8.68 9.40
C MET A 241 -5.41 -7.31 9.39
N ASP A 242 -5.76 -6.45 8.42
CA ASP A 242 -5.26 -5.08 8.40
C ASP A 242 -5.77 -4.27 9.60
N LEU A 243 -7.01 -4.49 10.05
CA LEU A 243 -7.52 -3.90 11.28
C LEU A 243 -6.77 -4.42 12.51
N ALA A 244 -6.55 -5.73 12.60
CA ALA A 244 -5.79 -6.36 13.68
C ALA A 244 -4.36 -5.80 13.78
N ARG A 245 -3.67 -5.68 12.64
CA ARG A 245 -2.33 -5.07 12.57
C ARG A 245 -2.35 -3.61 13.02
N ARG A 246 -3.35 -2.81 12.63
CA ARG A 246 -3.48 -1.41 13.04
C ARG A 246 -3.81 -1.24 14.51
N ALA A 247 -4.64 -2.13 15.05
CA ALA A 247 -4.92 -2.23 16.48
C ALA A 247 -3.69 -2.70 17.28
N GLY A 248 -2.65 -3.19 16.60
CA GLY A 248 -1.47 -3.74 17.22
C GLY A 248 -1.80 -5.00 18.01
N THR A 249 -2.61 -5.93 17.49
CA THR A 249 -2.81 -7.21 18.17
C THR A 249 -1.50 -8.01 18.22
N GLY A 250 -1.29 -8.79 19.28
CA GLY A 250 0.01 -9.36 19.67
C GLY A 250 0.81 -10.05 18.55
N VAL A 251 0.13 -10.78 17.65
CA VAL A 251 0.74 -11.46 16.50
C VAL A 251 1.44 -10.49 15.52
N PHE A 252 1.06 -9.19 15.55
CA PHE A 252 1.64 -8.13 14.73
C PHE A 252 2.52 -7.14 15.53
N GLN A 253 2.67 -7.30 16.86
CA GLN A 253 3.45 -6.38 17.71
C GLN A 253 4.97 -6.61 17.70
N GLU A 254 5.48 -7.73 17.18
CA GLU A 254 6.93 -7.99 17.08
C GLU A 254 7.70 -6.87 16.35
N ASP A 255 7.01 -6.04 15.54
CA ASP A 255 7.57 -4.90 14.81
C ASP A 255 7.85 -3.66 15.68
N ARG A 256 7.26 -3.50 16.88
CA ARG A 256 7.52 -2.32 17.74
C ARG A 256 8.73 -2.50 18.67
N LEU A 257 9.05 -3.73 19.06
CA LEU A 257 10.07 -4.02 20.07
C LEU A 257 11.49 -4.11 19.51
N THR A 258 11.68 -4.20 18.19
CA THR A 258 13.02 -4.33 17.57
C THR A 258 13.59 -3.03 17.01
N GLY A 259 12.90 -1.89 17.16
CA GLY A 259 13.31 -0.60 16.61
C GLY A 259 13.61 0.52 17.61
N ALA A 260 13.43 0.29 18.92
CA ALA A 260 13.50 1.36 19.90
C ALA A 260 14.09 0.91 21.23
N THR A 261 15.38 0.58 21.25
CA THR A 261 16.17 0.55 22.49
C THR A 261 17.62 0.99 22.20
N GLY A 262 18.03 2.10 22.81
CA GLY A 262 19.32 2.11 23.51
C GLY A 262 20.37 3.16 23.14
N GLU A 263 20.90 3.19 21.91
CA GLU A 263 22.30 3.68 21.74
C GLU A 263 22.59 4.64 20.57
N VAL A 264 21.62 5.38 20.03
CA VAL A 264 21.80 6.12 18.75
C VAL A 264 21.68 7.65 18.86
N ALA A 265 21.95 8.26 20.01
CA ALA A 265 21.69 9.71 20.20
C ALA A 265 22.56 10.67 19.36
N GLU A 266 23.75 10.27 18.88
CA GLU A 266 24.62 11.15 18.06
C GLU A 266 24.68 10.81 16.56
N LYS A 267 24.62 9.53 16.18
CA LYS A 267 24.57 9.11 14.77
C LYS A 267 23.23 9.44 14.11
N ASP A 268 22.15 9.52 14.89
CA ASP A 268 20.81 9.81 14.38
C ASP A 268 20.63 11.25 13.89
N LYS A 269 21.35 12.25 14.42
CA LYS A 269 21.14 13.65 13.97
C LYS A 269 21.57 13.86 12.52
N ARG A 270 22.72 13.30 12.12
CA ARG A 270 23.21 13.34 10.73
C ARG A 270 22.39 12.46 9.80
N ALA A 271 22.00 11.26 10.26
CA ALA A 271 21.15 10.35 9.50
C ALA A 271 19.73 10.90 9.31
N ALA A 272 19.17 11.56 10.34
CA ALA A 272 17.87 12.23 10.29
C ALA A 272 17.89 13.45 9.38
N TYR A 273 18.95 14.28 9.43
CA TYR A 273 19.10 15.42 8.53
C TYR A 273 19.21 14.99 7.05
N LEU A 274 19.99 13.94 6.79
CA LEU A 274 20.07 13.33 5.45
C LEU A 274 18.75 12.67 5.05
N ALA A 275 18.02 12.05 5.99
CA ALA A 275 16.70 11.50 5.74
C ALA A 275 15.67 12.59 5.44
N THR A 276 15.72 13.74 6.11
CA THR A 276 14.83 14.89 5.83
C THR A 276 15.14 15.54 4.49
N LEU A 277 16.42 15.72 4.14
CA LEU A 277 16.81 16.22 2.82
C LEU A 277 16.43 15.23 1.71
N ARG A 278 16.61 13.94 1.95
CA ARG A 278 16.21 12.86 1.03
C ARG A 278 14.69 12.81 0.86
N ASP A 279 13.93 12.88 1.95
CA ASP A 279 12.47 12.84 1.88
C ASP A 279 11.92 14.14 1.27
N SER A 280 12.63 15.27 1.43
CA SER A 280 12.29 16.53 0.76
C SER A 280 12.62 16.50 -0.75
N ALA A 281 13.79 15.98 -1.16
CA ALA A 281 14.19 15.94 -2.57
C ALA A 281 13.57 14.77 -3.36
N LEU A 282 13.50 13.58 -2.78
CA LEU A 282 13.15 12.31 -3.42
C LEU A 282 11.85 11.67 -2.88
N GLY A 283 11.23 12.23 -1.83
CA GLY A 283 10.14 11.57 -1.11
C GLY A 283 8.82 11.48 -1.88
N SER A 284 8.64 12.27 -2.95
CA SER A 284 7.40 12.25 -3.74
C SER A 284 7.64 11.74 -5.17
N ARG A 285 6.93 10.68 -5.54
CA ARG A 285 6.83 10.21 -6.94
C ARG A 285 6.36 11.32 -7.90
N LYS A 286 5.70 12.38 -7.41
CA LYS A 286 5.32 13.54 -8.23
C LYS A 286 6.56 14.30 -8.73
N LYS A 287 7.64 14.36 -7.95
CA LYS A 287 8.90 15.03 -8.33
C LYS A 287 9.68 14.26 -9.39
N ALA A 288 9.55 12.92 -9.43
CA ALA A 288 10.16 12.11 -10.48
C ALA A 288 9.80 12.60 -11.89
N LYS A 289 8.52 12.94 -12.12
CA LYS A 289 8.07 13.46 -13.40
C LYS A 289 8.76 14.79 -13.74
N SER A 290 8.93 15.67 -12.75
CA SER A 290 9.61 16.95 -12.94
C SER A 290 11.08 16.76 -13.31
N TYR A 291 11.82 15.93 -12.56
CA TYR A 291 13.21 15.62 -12.86
C TYR A 291 13.39 14.98 -14.25
N PHE A 292 12.47 14.10 -14.65
CA PHE A 292 12.49 13.52 -15.99
C PHE A 292 12.34 14.56 -17.10
N TRP A 293 11.40 15.51 -16.94
CA TRP A 293 11.20 16.59 -17.91
C TRP A 293 12.38 17.56 -17.97
N TYR A 294 12.96 17.92 -16.82
CA TYR A 294 14.17 18.74 -16.80
C TYR A 294 15.36 18.02 -17.47
N GLY A 295 15.49 16.70 -17.26
CA GLY A 295 16.48 15.88 -17.95
C GLY A 295 16.32 15.92 -19.48
N LEU A 296 15.10 15.80 -19.98
CA LEU A 296 14.78 15.91 -21.41
C LEU A 296 15.13 17.30 -21.98
N LEU A 297 14.77 18.36 -21.26
CA LEU A 297 15.03 19.74 -21.69
C LEU A 297 16.54 20.02 -21.77
N LEU A 298 17.30 19.57 -20.77
CA LEU A 298 18.75 19.69 -20.75
C LEU A 298 19.41 18.85 -21.86
N LEU A 299 18.88 17.66 -22.14
CA LEU A 299 19.35 16.84 -23.26
C LEU A 299 19.10 17.54 -24.62
N ALA A 300 17.95 18.19 -24.79
CA ALA A 300 17.69 19.01 -25.97
C ALA A 300 18.70 20.17 -26.07
N GLY A 301 18.97 20.85 -24.95
CA GLY A 301 20.00 21.90 -24.87
C GLY A 301 21.39 21.41 -25.30
N TYR A 302 21.81 20.20 -24.87
CA TYR A 302 23.04 19.56 -25.35
C TYR A 302 23.08 19.42 -26.88
N ILE A 303 21.98 18.98 -27.49
CA ILE A 303 21.88 18.79 -28.95
C ILE A 303 21.99 20.14 -29.68
N PHE A 304 21.33 21.19 -29.18
CA PHE A 304 21.38 22.53 -29.78
C PHE A 304 22.76 23.20 -29.62
N LEU A 305 23.46 22.95 -28.52
CA LEU A 305 24.74 23.60 -28.18
C LEU A 305 25.96 22.80 -28.63
N LYS A 306 25.79 21.76 -29.46
CA LYS A 306 26.84 20.83 -29.88
C LYS A 306 28.11 21.50 -30.46
N GLY A 307 27.99 22.73 -30.97
CA GLY A 307 29.12 23.53 -31.45
C GLY A 307 30.03 24.14 -30.37
N ASN A 308 29.58 24.23 -29.12
CA ASN A 308 30.36 24.76 -28.00
C ASN A 308 30.66 23.63 -27.00
N THR A 309 31.87 23.10 -27.04
CA THR A 309 32.26 21.83 -26.39
C THR A 309 32.08 21.84 -24.88
N VAL A 310 32.42 22.93 -24.19
CA VAL A 310 32.32 23.01 -22.72
C VAL A 310 30.86 23.12 -22.27
N LEU A 311 30.08 23.98 -22.93
CA LEU A 311 28.71 24.29 -22.54
C LEU A 311 27.78 23.12 -22.86
N SER A 312 27.97 22.45 -24.00
CA SER A 312 27.25 21.20 -24.33
C SER A 312 27.53 20.09 -23.32
N LEU A 313 28.79 19.87 -22.94
CA LEU A 313 29.16 18.89 -21.90
C LEU A 313 28.49 19.18 -20.55
N ALA A 314 28.40 20.44 -20.15
CA ALA A 314 27.70 20.83 -18.92
C ALA A 314 26.20 20.48 -18.96
N TYR A 315 25.53 20.76 -20.08
CA TYR A 315 24.12 20.40 -20.28
C TYR A 315 23.90 18.88 -20.23
N LEU A 316 24.79 18.12 -20.86
CA LEU A 316 24.74 16.66 -20.85
C LEU A 316 24.89 16.11 -19.42
N PHE A 317 25.84 16.65 -18.64
CA PHE A 317 26.04 16.25 -17.25
C PHE A 317 24.78 16.48 -16.40
N PHE A 318 24.18 17.67 -16.48
CA PHE A 318 22.95 17.95 -15.73
C PHE A 318 21.74 17.14 -16.21
N ALA A 319 21.67 16.81 -17.50
CA ALA A 319 20.63 15.92 -18.04
C ALA A 319 20.70 14.53 -17.40
N VAL A 320 21.91 13.95 -17.39
CA VAL A 320 22.18 12.65 -16.76
C VAL A 320 21.87 12.67 -15.26
N LEU A 321 22.26 13.73 -14.55
CA LEU A 321 21.97 13.91 -13.13
C LEU A 321 20.45 13.95 -12.87
N ASN A 322 19.69 14.69 -13.68
CA ASN A 322 18.23 14.77 -13.55
C ASN A 322 17.53 13.43 -13.83
N PHE A 323 17.98 12.67 -14.83
CA PHE A 323 17.46 11.32 -15.04
C PHE A 323 17.74 10.38 -13.87
N GLY A 324 18.94 10.48 -13.27
CA GLY A 324 19.28 9.76 -12.04
C GLY A 324 18.36 10.12 -10.87
N LEU A 325 18.10 11.41 -10.63
CA LEU A 325 17.19 11.88 -9.58
C LEU A 325 15.74 11.44 -9.82
N SER A 326 15.30 11.40 -11.08
CA SER A 326 13.99 10.87 -11.46
C SER A 326 13.86 9.38 -11.10
N ALA A 327 14.84 8.56 -11.49
CA ALA A 327 14.87 7.14 -11.17
C ALA A 327 14.88 6.92 -9.64
N CYS A 328 15.72 7.65 -8.91
CA CYS A 328 15.74 7.64 -7.45
C CYS A 328 14.38 7.99 -6.86
N SER A 329 13.70 9.04 -7.34
CA SER A 329 12.38 9.44 -6.83
C SER A 329 11.29 8.39 -7.07
N ILE A 330 11.38 7.58 -8.13
CA ILE A 330 10.44 6.47 -8.40
C ILE A 330 10.67 5.31 -7.45
N LEU A 331 11.96 5.01 -7.18
CA LEU A 331 12.40 3.91 -6.32
C LEU A 331 12.19 4.22 -4.83
N PHE A 332 12.44 5.47 -4.40
CA PHE A 332 12.39 5.89 -3.00
C PHE A 332 11.10 6.64 -2.61
N GLY A 333 10.29 7.08 -3.58
CA GLY A 333 9.03 7.75 -3.28
C GLY A 333 8.10 6.81 -2.50
N ARG A 334 7.78 7.19 -1.25
CA ARG A 334 6.95 6.36 -0.36
C ARG A 334 5.60 6.06 -1.05
N GLN A 335 5.17 4.80 -1.04
CA GLN A 335 3.79 4.42 -1.38
C GLN A 335 2.87 4.82 -0.23
N LEU A 336 2.73 6.13 0.02
CA LEU A 336 1.94 6.66 1.12
C LEU A 336 0.61 7.14 0.58
N GLU A 337 -0.34 6.21 0.59
CA GLU A 337 -1.73 6.41 0.98
C GLU A 337 -2.16 5.00 1.39
N GLU A 338 -1.81 4.63 2.63
CA GLU A 338 -2.34 3.44 3.29
C GLU A 338 -3.80 3.76 3.62
N ILE A 339 -4.65 3.72 2.59
CA ILE A 339 -6.07 4.08 2.63
C ILE A 339 -6.68 3.41 3.86
N ASP A 340 -7.21 4.22 4.78
CA ASP A 340 -7.86 3.69 5.96
C ASP A 340 -9.10 2.90 5.51
N PRO A 341 -9.21 1.59 5.83
CA PRO A 341 -10.40 0.82 5.47
C PRO A 341 -11.69 1.42 6.06
N LEU A 342 -11.56 2.25 7.10
CA LEU A 342 -12.66 2.95 7.77
C LEU A 342 -12.83 4.41 7.32
N GLU A 343 -12.04 4.89 6.35
CA GLU A 343 -12.16 6.24 5.77
C GLU A 343 -13.54 6.47 5.14
N GLY A 344 -14.24 7.54 5.54
CA GLY A 344 -15.57 7.91 5.02
C GLY A 344 -16.77 7.60 5.93
N PHE A 345 -16.52 7.12 7.16
CA PHE A 345 -17.52 7.12 8.23
C PHE A 345 -17.64 8.48 8.94
N GLY A 346 -16.53 9.21 9.11
CA GLY A 346 -16.56 10.57 9.65
C GLY A 346 -17.28 11.56 8.73
N GLN A 347 -18.05 12.48 9.33
CA GLN A 347 -18.43 13.70 8.63
C GLN A 347 -17.14 14.45 8.28
N LYS A 348 -17.03 14.91 7.02
CA LYS A 348 -16.14 16.04 6.76
C LYS A 348 -16.73 17.20 7.54
N VAL A 349 -16.16 17.50 8.70
CA VAL A 349 -16.37 18.81 9.33
C VAL A 349 -15.97 19.80 8.23
N LYS A 350 -16.98 20.54 7.75
CA LYS A 350 -16.81 21.54 6.72
C LYS A 350 -16.07 22.74 7.27
#